data_AF-A0A158GTJ2-F1
#
_entry.id   AF-A0A158GTJ2-F1
#
_cell.length_a   1.000
_cell.length_b   1.000
_cell.length_c   1.000
_cell.angle_alpha   90.00
_cell.angle_beta   90.00
_cell.angle_gamma   90.00
#
_symmetry.space_group_name_H-M   'P 1'
#
loop_
_entity.id
_entity.type
_entity.pdbx_description
1 polymer ?
#
loop_
_entity_poly.entity_id
_entity_poly.type
_entity_poly.pdbx_seq_one_letter_code
_entity_poly.pdbx_strand_id
1 'polypeptide(L)'
;MSRARIASITLLASLGIIVGATPDSFAQSADAASAAQPMSKQAQKAQRKADRKAARAKNSAELGELEKNGYNPSADRNDYPQDIQKAQSKVNAEHGQSGQ
;
A
#
# COMPACT_ATOMS: atom_id res chain seq x y z
N MET A 1 43.76 -28.83 2.78
CA MET A 1 42.96 -29.77 3.61
C MET A 1 41.52 -29.73 3.12
N SER A 2 40.93 -30.90 2.95
CA SER A 2 39.76 -31.14 2.11
C SER A 2 38.43 -31.05 2.88
N ARG A 3 37.35 -30.70 2.15
CA ARG A 3 35.92 -31.07 2.35
C ARG A 3 35.15 -30.20 3.35
N ALA A 4 33.88 -29.83 3.15
CA ALA A 4 32.78 -30.54 2.51
C ALA A 4 31.73 -29.53 1.98
N ARG A 5 31.30 -29.66 0.72
CA ARG A 5 30.05 -30.29 0.24
C ARG A 5 28.78 -29.43 0.38
N ILE A 6 28.42 -28.86 -0.77
CA ILE A 6 27.09 -28.44 -1.20
C ILE A 6 26.07 -29.52 -0.82
N ALA A 7 25.04 -29.14 -0.06
CA ALA A 7 23.88 -29.97 0.21
C ALA A 7 22.66 -29.33 -0.46
N SER A 8 22.43 -29.76 -1.70
CA SER A 8 21.22 -29.54 -2.46
C SER A 8 20.06 -30.26 -1.75
N ILE A 9 19.06 -29.52 -1.27
CA ILE A 9 17.83 -30.12 -0.74
C ILE A 9 16.78 -30.03 -1.84
N THR A 10 16.75 -31.07 -2.66
CA THR A 10 15.64 -31.33 -3.58
C THR A 10 14.47 -31.85 -2.76
N LEU A 11 13.52 -30.98 -2.40
CA LEU A 11 12.28 -31.42 -1.77
C LEU A 11 11.24 -31.72 -2.86
N LEU A 12 11.18 -32.99 -3.27
CA LEU A 12 10.04 -33.58 -3.96
C LEU A 12 8.99 -33.94 -2.89
N ALA A 13 7.82 -33.30 -2.91
CA ALA A 13 6.67 -33.75 -2.12
C ALA A 13 5.35 -33.44 -2.85
N SER A 14 4.97 -34.41 -3.68
CA SER A 14 3.61 -34.93 -3.89
C SER A 14 2.43 -33.95 -3.97
N LEU A 15 1.91 -33.85 -5.19
CA LEU A 15 0.60 -33.32 -5.57
C LEU A 15 -0.53 -34.19 -4.98
N GLY A 16 -1.33 -33.62 -4.07
CA GLY A 16 -2.59 -34.20 -3.62
C GLY A 16 -3.76 -33.51 -4.29
N ILE A 17 -4.27 -34.09 -5.38
CA ILE A 17 -5.55 -33.70 -5.98
C ILE A 17 -6.67 -34.33 -5.14
N ILE A 18 -7.47 -33.51 -4.46
CA ILE A 18 -8.76 -33.94 -3.91
C ILE A 18 -9.85 -33.15 -4.64
N VAL A 19 -10.47 -33.83 -5.59
CA VAL A 19 -11.72 -33.42 -6.25
C VAL A 19 -12.87 -33.74 -5.29
N GLY A 20 -13.60 -32.71 -4.85
CA GLY A 20 -14.83 -32.85 -4.09
C GLY A 20 -15.72 -31.64 -4.37
N ALA A 21 -16.70 -31.83 -5.25
CA ALA A 21 -17.63 -30.80 -5.69
C ALA A 21 -18.82 -30.66 -4.70
N THR A 22 -19.03 -29.46 -4.19
CA THR A 22 -20.34 -28.97 -3.72
C THR A 22 -20.47 -27.49 -4.13
N PRO A 23 -21.52 -27.08 -4.86
CA PRO A 23 -21.69 -25.70 -5.30
C PRO A 23 -22.41 -24.89 -4.20
N ASP A 24 -21.66 -24.14 -3.40
CA ASP A 24 -22.24 -23.09 -2.57
C ASP A 24 -21.60 -21.75 -2.90
N SER A 25 -22.44 -20.87 -3.42
CA SER A 25 -22.17 -19.51 -3.87
C SER A 25 -21.53 -18.65 -2.79
N PHE A 26 -20.31 -18.16 -3.03
CA PHE A 26 -19.93 -16.74 -3.04
C PHE A 26 -18.41 -16.67 -3.26
N ALA A 27 -18.03 -16.03 -4.36
CA ALA A 27 -16.66 -15.78 -4.74
C ALA A 27 -15.97 -14.82 -3.76
N GLN A 28 -14.84 -15.23 -3.19
CA GLN A 28 -13.68 -14.35 -3.17
C GLN A 28 -12.41 -15.21 -3.15
N SER A 29 -11.77 -15.27 -4.31
CA SER A 29 -10.40 -15.73 -4.49
C SER A 29 -9.49 -15.04 -3.46
N ALA A 30 -9.06 -15.81 -2.47
CA ALA A 30 -7.85 -15.51 -1.70
C ALA A 30 -6.69 -16.40 -2.18
N ASP A 31 -6.66 -16.75 -3.48
CA ASP A 31 -5.48 -17.36 -4.10
C ASP A 31 -4.48 -16.27 -4.52
N ALA A 32 -4.04 -15.56 -3.48
CA ALA A 32 -2.84 -14.74 -3.36
C ALA A 32 -2.85 -14.11 -1.95
N ALA A 33 -3.31 -14.85 -0.93
CA ALA A 33 -3.01 -14.51 0.45
C ALA A 33 -1.50 -14.74 0.62
N SER A 34 -0.74 -13.68 0.36
CA SER A 34 0.64 -13.50 0.84
C SER A 34 0.78 -14.23 2.17
N ALA A 35 1.79 -15.09 2.26
CA ALA A 35 2.09 -15.92 3.41
C ALA A 35 2.45 -15.07 4.66
N ALA A 36 1.46 -14.32 5.16
CA ALA A 36 1.53 -13.61 6.41
C ALA A 36 1.37 -14.67 7.50
N GLN A 37 2.51 -15.11 8.04
CA GLN A 37 2.55 -15.88 9.28
C GLN A 37 1.65 -15.17 10.32
N PRO A 38 0.96 -15.91 11.20
CA PRO A 38 0.09 -15.30 12.21
C PRO A 38 0.92 -14.40 13.13
N MET A 39 0.97 -13.12 12.78
CA MET A 39 1.60 -12.08 13.58
C MET A 39 0.84 -11.99 14.90
N SER A 40 1.56 -11.96 16.02
CA SER A 40 0.97 -11.71 17.33
C SER A 40 0.11 -10.44 17.27
N LYS A 41 -0.98 -10.36 18.04
CA LYS A 41 -1.84 -9.17 18.09
C LYS A 41 -1.02 -7.88 18.32
N GLN A 42 0.07 -8.00 19.09
CA GLN A 42 1.02 -6.92 19.36
C GLN A 42 1.79 -6.50 18.09
N ALA A 43 2.33 -7.46 17.34
CA ALA A 43 3.04 -7.21 16.08
C ALA A 43 2.10 -6.60 15.01
N GLN A 44 0.86 -7.09 14.90
CA GLN A 44 -0.14 -6.48 14.01
C GLN A 44 -0.48 -5.04 14.39
N LYS A 45 -0.62 -4.74 15.69
CA LYS A 45 -0.88 -3.36 16.16
C LYS A 45 0.29 -2.43 15.86
N ALA A 46 1.53 -2.91 16.02
CA ALA A 46 2.73 -2.16 15.68
C ALA A 46 2.79 -1.85 14.17
N GLN A 47 2.54 -2.86 13.32
CA GLN A 47 2.50 -2.68 11.86
C GLN A 47 1.45 -1.64 11.44
N ARG A 48 0.20 -1.78 11.90
CA ARG A 48 -0.87 -0.81 11.61
C ARG A 48 -0.55 0.60 12.09
N LYS A 49 0.26 0.75 13.15
CA LYS A 49 0.70 2.07 13.64
C LYS A 49 1.75 2.66 12.69
N ALA A 50 2.69 1.85 12.22
CA ALA A 50 3.70 2.24 11.23
C ALA A 50 3.02 2.67 9.93
N ASP A 51 2.10 1.84 9.40
CA ASP A 51 1.39 2.13 8.15
C ASP A 51 0.58 3.42 8.24
N ARG A 52 -0.15 3.63 9.34
CA ARG A 52 -0.90 4.88 9.55
C ARG A 52 0.02 6.09 9.69
N LYS A 53 1.24 5.94 10.21
CA LYS A 53 2.20 7.06 10.29
C LYS A 53 2.74 7.40 8.90
N ALA A 54 3.09 6.38 8.12
CA ALA A 54 3.52 6.54 6.74
C ALA A 54 2.42 7.20 5.87
N ALA A 55 1.17 6.74 6.00
CA ALA A 55 0.03 7.32 5.29
C ALA A 55 -0.19 8.80 5.67
N ARG A 56 -0.13 9.14 6.96
CA ARG A 56 -0.23 10.56 7.39
C ARG A 56 0.89 11.42 6.84
N ALA A 57 2.13 10.92 6.85
CA ALA A 57 3.26 11.67 6.33
C ALA A 57 3.08 12.00 4.83
N LYS A 58 2.57 11.05 4.04
CA LYS A 58 2.22 11.28 2.62
C LYS A 58 1.12 12.33 2.48
N ASN A 59 -0.01 12.14 3.17
CA ASN A 59 -1.13 13.08 3.08
C ASN A 59 -0.77 14.49 3.55
N SER A 60 0.06 14.63 4.59
CA SER A 60 0.52 15.94 5.07
C SER A 60 1.47 16.62 4.10
N ALA A 61 2.30 15.85 3.37
CA ALA A 61 3.15 16.40 2.32
C ALA A 61 2.30 16.94 1.15
N GLU A 62 1.38 16.12 0.64
CA GLU A 62 0.45 16.51 -0.44
C GLU A 62 -0.40 17.72 -0.04
N LEU A 63 -0.94 17.72 1.19
CA LEU A 63 -1.72 18.85 1.68
C LEU A 63 -0.89 20.13 1.77
N GLY A 64 0.37 20.04 2.24
CA GLY A 64 1.28 21.18 2.29
C GLY A 64 1.63 21.75 0.91
N GLU A 65 1.72 20.92 -0.13
CA GLU A 65 1.90 21.37 -1.52
C GLU A 65 0.67 22.12 -2.03
N LEU A 66 -0.52 21.60 -1.75
CA LEU A 66 -1.78 22.27 -2.11
C LEU A 66 -1.94 23.59 -1.35
N GLU A 67 -1.59 23.63 -0.07
CA GLU A 67 -1.63 24.84 0.77
C GLU A 67 -0.69 25.94 0.26
N LYS A 68 0.54 25.58 -0.11
CA LYS A 68 1.48 26.52 -0.77
C LYS A 68 0.90 27.08 -2.07
N ASN A 69 0.13 26.27 -2.79
CA ASN A 69 -0.48 26.63 -4.06
C ASN A 69 -1.83 27.35 -3.94
N GLY A 70 -2.27 27.63 -2.70
CA GLY A 70 -3.42 28.48 -2.38
C GLY A 70 -4.67 27.74 -1.88
N TYR A 71 -4.61 26.43 -1.66
CA TYR A 71 -5.73 25.68 -1.08
C TYR A 71 -5.72 25.79 0.45
N ASN A 72 -6.79 26.29 1.07
CA ASN A 72 -6.91 26.30 2.52
C ASN A 72 -8.14 25.48 2.98
N PRO A 73 -7.95 24.31 3.63
CA PRO A 73 -9.07 23.48 4.08
C PRO A 73 -9.85 24.09 5.25
N SER A 74 -9.27 25.07 5.96
CA SER A 74 -9.90 25.81 7.07
C SER A 74 -10.49 27.15 6.66
N ALA A 75 -10.28 27.59 5.41
CA ALA A 75 -10.92 28.80 4.89
C ALA A 75 -12.42 28.58 4.64
N ASP A 76 -13.15 29.69 4.49
CA ASP A 76 -14.54 29.66 4.08
C ASP A 76 -14.69 28.95 2.73
N ARG A 77 -15.70 28.07 2.63
CA ARG A 77 -15.94 27.24 1.43
C ARG A 77 -16.58 27.99 0.25
N ASN A 78 -16.46 29.32 0.20
CA ASN A 78 -17.07 30.15 -0.84
C ASN A 78 -16.53 29.80 -2.23
N ASP A 79 -15.24 29.54 -2.32
CA ASP A 79 -14.53 29.22 -3.56
C ASP A 79 -14.29 27.71 -3.75
N TYR A 80 -14.85 26.88 -2.87
CA TYR A 80 -14.81 25.43 -3.05
C TYR A 80 -15.82 25.01 -4.15
N PRO A 81 -15.44 24.17 -5.12
CA PRO A 81 -14.17 23.41 -5.24
C PRO A 81 -13.10 24.06 -6.14
N GLN A 82 -13.24 25.30 -6.60
CA GLN A 82 -12.28 25.91 -7.53
C GLN A 82 -10.87 26.00 -6.95
N ASP A 83 -10.72 26.33 -5.66
CA ASP A 83 -9.40 26.50 -5.04
C ASP A 83 -8.59 25.21 -5.07
N ILE A 84 -9.23 24.06 -4.81
CA ILE A 84 -8.53 22.77 -4.82
C ILE A 84 -8.07 22.40 -6.23
N GLN A 85 -8.89 22.69 -7.25
CA GLN A 85 -8.55 22.43 -8.65
C GLN A 85 -7.41 23.33 -9.14
N LYS A 86 -7.43 24.61 -8.77
CA LYS A 86 -6.35 25.57 -9.09
C LYS A 86 -5.05 25.15 -8.41
N ALA A 87 -5.10 24.81 -7.13
CA ALA A 87 -3.92 24.36 -6.40
C ALA A 87 -3.33 23.09 -7.02
N GLN A 88 -4.18 22.10 -7.33
CA GLN A 88 -3.73 20.86 -7.96
C GLN A 88 -3.16 21.07 -9.37
N SER A 89 -3.73 21.99 -10.15
CA SER A 89 -3.18 22.35 -11.47
C SER A 89 -1.78 22.96 -11.36
N LYS A 90 -1.53 23.80 -10.36
CA LYS A 90 -0.20 24.38 -10.11
C LYS A 90 0.80 23.33 -9.64
N VAL A 91 0.41 22.48 -8.69
CA VAL A 91 1.23 21.35 -8.22
C VAL A 91 1.64 20.46 -9.40
N ASN A 92 0.70 20.10 -10.28
CA ASN A 92 0.99 19.31 -11.48
C ASN A 92 1.96 20.03 -12.43
N ALA A 93 1.82 21.35 -12.59
CA ALA A 93 2.76 22.15 -13.39
C ALA A 93 4.16 22.17 -12.76
N GLU A 94 4.27 22.33 -11.44
CA GLU A 94 5.54 22.31 -10.69
C GLU A 94 6.24 20.94 -10.80
N HIS A 95 5.51 19.84 -10.65
CA HIS A 95 6.04 18.48 -10.84
C HIS A 95 6.43 18.18 -12.30
N GLY A 96 5.73 18.78 -13.26
CA GLY A 96 6.10 18.71 -14.67
C GLY A 96 7.35 19.54 -15.04
N GLN A 97 7.64 20.60 -14.27
CA GLN A 97 8.81 21.46 -14.46
C GLN A 97 10.06 20.93 -13.75
N SER A 98 9.91 20.22 -12.62
CA SER A 98 11.03 19.66 -11.85
C SER A 98 11.66 18.40 -12.47
N GLY A 99 11.02 17.81 -13.49
CA GLY A 99 11.50 16.65 -14.23
C GLY A 99 12.22 16.96 -15.56
N GLN A 100 12.55 18.23 -15.82
CA GLN A 100 13.23 18.71 -17.04
C GLN A 100 14.62 19.28 -16.73
#